data_AF-A0A1W9LW38-F1
#
_entry.id   AF-A0A1W9LW38-F1
#
_cell.length_a   1.000
_cell.length_b   1.000
_cell.length_c   1.000
_cell.angle_alpha   90.00
_cell.angle_beta   90.00
_cell.angle_gamma   90.00
#
_symmetry.space_group_name_H-M   'P 1'
#
loop_
_entity.id
_entity.type
_entity.pdbx_description
1 polymer ?
#
loop_
_entity_poly.entity_id
_entity_poly.type
_entity_poly.pdbx_seq_one_letter_code
_entity_poly.pdbx_strand_id
1 'polypeptide(L)'
;RFIVKRHQDIKNKLQWRTGVVLEDKAFRAIGIVKADMRDRKIEIWVTGEQKKGYFSVIRKTLTDINNSFEKLEVKELIPLNDHPELAIEYDELLGYELANKDEYFVGKLRKSYSVSKLLNGIEKKEDRQRRMNQSVHVHFDNSVRKVSVGGNVEDANLIAGDENTMR
;
A
#
# COMPACT_ATOMS: atom_id res chain seq x y z
N ARG A 1 -11.84 16.26 -0.36
CA ARG A 1 -11.95 15.19 -1.39
C ARG A 1 -12.32 13.83 -0.77
N PHE A 2 -11.62 13.38 0.28
CA PHE A 2 -11.88 12.06 0.90
C PHE A 2 -13.30 11.88 1.44
N ILE A 3 -13.76 12.76 2.34
CA ILE A 3 -15.12 12.70 2.92
C ILE A 3 -16.21 12.66 1.83
N VAL A 4 -16.02 13.43 0.75
CA VAL A 4 -16.96 13.44 -0.38
C VAL A 4 -16.98 12.10 -1.12
N LYS A 5 -15.81 11.47 -1.35
CA LYS A 5 -15.72 10.15 -2.00
C LYS A 5 -16.28 9.01 -1.14
N ARG A 6 -16.24 9.13 0.19
CA ARG A 6 -16.74 8.12 1.16
C ARG A 6 -18.01 8.58 1.89
N HIS A 7 -18.80 9.45 1.28
CA HIS A 7 -19.95 10.05 1.96
C HIS A 7 -21.03 9.02 2.35
N GLN A 8 -21.17 7.95 1.57
CA GLN A 8 -22.12 6.87 1.82
C GLN A 8 -21.77 6.04 3.05
N ASP A 9 -20.50 5.99 3.41
CA ASP A 9 -20.02 5.21 4.56
C ASP A 9 -19.99 6.04 5.85
N ILE A 10 -20.32 7.34 5.82
CA ILE A 10 -20.26 8.17 7.02
C ILE A 10 -21.28 7.67 8.05
N LYS A 11 -20.77 7.17 9.17
CA LYS A 11 -21.59 6.67 10.26
C LYS A 11 -22.33 7.81 10.93
N ASN A 12 -23.67 7.83 10.90
CA ASN A 12 -24.50 8.77 11.68
C ASN A 12 -24.08 10.25 11.57
N LYS A 13 -23.59 10.70 10.40
CA LYS A 13 -23.04 12.06 10.20
C LYS A 13 -21.86 12.41 11.12
N LEU A 14 -21.15 11.42 11.66
CA LEU A 14 -19.97 11.60 12.51
C LEU A 14 -18.76 12.01 11.67
N GLN A 15 -18.68 13.30 11.39
CA GLN A 15 -17.56 13.94 10.70
C GLN A 15 -17.24 15.29 11.33
N TRP A 16 -15.98 15.69 11.28
CA TRP A 16 -15.49 16.98 11.71
C TRP A 16 -14.42 17.49 10.73
N ARG A 17 -13.91 18.70 10.96
CA ARG A 17 -12.98 19.39 10.03
C ARG A 17 -11.77 18.54 9.63
N THR A 18 -11.26 17.71 10.54
CA THR A 18 -10.03 16.93 10.35
C THR A 18 -10.25 15.43 10.52
N GLY A 19 -11.49 14.94 10.42
CA GLY A 19 -11.70 13.50 10.49
C GLY A 19 -13.14 13.05 10.32
N VAL A 20 -13.30 11.74 10.22
CA VAL A 20 -14.57 11.11 9.90
C VAL A 20 -14.61 9.68 10.46
N VAL A 21 -15.78 9.28 10.93
CA VAL A 21 -16.09 7.88 11.27
C VAL A 21 -16.87 7.27 10.11
N LEU A 22 -16.33 6.18 9.59
CA LEU A 22 -16.91 5.41 8.49
C LEU A 22 -17.39 4.05 9.00
N GLU A 23 -18.49 3.55 8.45
CA GLU A 23 -19.04 2.23 8.72
C GLU A 23 -19.46 1.58 7.41
N ASP A 24 -19.05 0.33 7.23
CA ASP A 24 -19.48 -0.50 6.11
C ASP A 24 -20.07 -1.80 6.62
N LYS A 25 -21.35 -2.01 6.28
CA LYS A 25 -22.14 -3.16 6.71
C LYS A 25 -21.73 -4.45 6.03
N ALA A 26 -21.22 -4.40 4.80
CA ALA A 26 -20.76 -5.58 4.07
C ALA A 26 -19.48 -6.14 4.71
N PHE A 27 -18.56 -5.24 5.09
CA PHE A 27 -17.34 -5.63 5.82
C PHE A 27 -17.56 -5.82 7.33
N ARG A 28 -18.72 -5.42 7.87
CA ARG A 28 -19.01 -5.37 9.31
C ARG A 28 -17.86 -4.70 10.07
N ALA A 29 -17.44 -3.55 9.56
CA ALA A 29 -16.26 -2.83 10.00
C ALA A 29 -16.53 -1.34 10.17
N ILE A 30 -15.79 -0.74 11.11
CA ILE A 30 -15.81 0.69 11.40
C ILE A 30 -14.38 1.22 11.21
N GLY A 31 -14.26 2.32 10.48
CA GLY A 31 -13.00 3.02 10.23
C GLY A 31 -13.04 4.43 10.83
N ILE A 32 -11.94 4.88 11.41
CA ILE A 32 -11.74 6.26 11.81
C ILE A 32 -10.58 6.79 10.99
N VAL A 33 -10.80 7.90 10.28
CA VAL A 33 -9.77 8.59 9.52
C VAL A 33 -9.59 9.97 10.11
N LYS A 34 -8.38 10.30 10.54
CA LYS A 34 -8.04 11.58 11.15
C LYS A 34 -6.83 12.18 10.45
N ALA A 35 -6.91 13.45 10.11
CA ALA A 35 -5.79 14.23 9.59
C ALA A 35 -5.17 15.04 10.73
N ASP A 36 -3.86 14.93 10.89
CA ASP A 36 -3.07 15.83 11.71
C ASP A 36 -2.35 16.81 10.77
N MET A 37 -2.80 18.07 10.84
CA MET A 37 -2.28 19.14 9.99
C MET A 37 -0.88 19.60 10.41
N ARG A 38 -0.48 19.40 11.67
CA ARG A 38 0.83 19.82 12.17
C ARG A 38 1.90 18.86 11.66
N ASP A 39 1.64 17.57 11.82
CA ASP A 39 2.56 16.50 11.41
C ASP A 39 2.41 16.12 9.93
N ARG A 40 1.43 16.70 9.22
CA ARG A 40 1.06 16.36 7.83
C ARG A 40 0.84 14.86 7.64
N LYS A 41 0.21 14.21 8.63
CA LYS A 41 -0.08 12.77 8.63
C LYS A 41 -1.59 12.52 8.60
N ILE A 42 -1.96 11.38 8.02
CA ILE A 42 -3.31 10.84 8.12
C ILE A 42 -3.22 9.54 8.89
N GLU A 43 -3.96 9.46 9.99
CA GLU A 43 -4.06 8.28 10.84
C GLU A 43 -5.36 7.55 10.51
N ILE A 44 -5.26 6.23 10.40
CA ILE A 44 -6.37 5.36 10.01
C ILE A 44 -6.45 4.23 11.04
N TRP A 45 -7.60 4.09 11.68
CA TRP A 45 -7.89 2.97 12.56
C TRP A 45 -9.08 2.21 12.03
N VAL A 46 -8.99 0.88 11.96
CA VAL A 46 -10.08 0.03 11.48
C VAL A 46 -10.30 -1.13 12.43
N THR A 47 -11.56 -1.32 12.82
CA THR A 47 -12.01 -2.39 13.71
C THR A 47 -13.19 -3.12 13.10
N GLY A 48 -13.42 -4.37 13.52
CA GLY A 48 -14.51 -5.21 13.03
C GLY A 48 -14.02 -6.48 12.35
N GLU A 49 -14.97 -7.25 11.82
CA GLU A 49 -14.74 -8.61 11.32
C GLU A 49 -13.81 -8.60 10.10
N GLN A 50 -14.13 -7.81 9.08
CA GLN A 50 -13.33 -7.72 7.86
C GLN A 50 -12.50 -6.43 7.79
N LYS A 51 -11.88 -6.06 8.92
CA LYS A 51 -11.10 -4.82 9.06
C LYS A 51 -10.01 -4.63 7.99
N LYS A 52 -9.34 -5.71 7.56
CA LYS A 52 -8.30 -5.64 6.51
C LYS A 52 -8.89 -5.26 5.16
N GLY A 53 -10.01 -5.90 4.79
CA GLY A 53 -10.72 -5.59 3.55
C GLY A 53 -11.19 -4.14 3.53
N TYR A 54 -11.76 -3.66 4.64
CA TYR A 54 -12.22 -2.28 4.74
C TYR A 54 -11.07 -1.26 4.76
N PHE A 55 -9.96 -1.58 5.43
CA PHE A 55 -8.74 -0.77 5.37
C PHE A 55 -8.24 -0.63 3.92
N SER A 56 -8.22 -1.71 3.14
CA SER A 56 -7.84 -1.65 1.72
C SER A 56 -8.71 -0.69 0.91
N VAL A 57 -10.02 -0.63 1.16
CA VAL A 57 -10.94 0.31 0.50
C VAL A 57 -10.62 1.78 0.88
N ILE A 58 -10.37 2.03 2.17
CA ILE A 58 -9.98 3.36 2.66
C ILE A 58 -8.64 3.79 2.05
N ARG A 59 -7.63 2.91 2.09
CA ARG A 59 -6.30 3.13 1.53
C ARG A 59 -6.37 3.42 0.03
N LYS A 60 -7.09 2.59 -0.74
CA LYS A 60 -7.32 2.80 -2.17
C LYS A 60 -7.89 4.19 -2.46
N THR A 61 -8.88 4.62 -1.69
CA THR A 61 -9.49 5.94 -1.86
C THR A 61 -8.49 7.08 -1.61
N LEU A 62 -7.61 6.94 -0.61
CA LEU A 62 -6.54 7.91 -0.36
C LEU A 62 -5.50 7.89 -1.48
N THR A 63 -5.07 6.72 -1.94
CA THR A 63 -4.15 6.59 -3.08
C THR A 63 -4.72 7.25 -4.33
N ASP A 64 -5.99 7.03 -4.66
CA ASP A 64 -6.63 7.63 -5.83
C ASP A 64 -6.71 9.17 -5.72
N ILE A 65 -6.90 9.69 -4.51
CA ILE A 65 -6.84 11.14 -4.25
C ILE A 65 -5.40 11.65 -4.39
N ASN A 66 -4.42 10.94 -3.84
CA ASN A 66 -3.02 11.34 -3.85
C ASN A 66 -2.48 11.38 -5.29
N ASN A 67 -2.83 10.39 -6.11
CA ASN A 67 -2.46 10.32 -7.53
C ASN A 67 -3.06 11.46 -8.38
N SER A 68 -4.07 12.17 -7.87
CA SER A 68 -4.61 13.36 -8.54
C SER A 68 -3.75 14.63 -8.35
N PHE A 69 -2.63 14.53 -7.62
CA PHE A 69 -1.67 15.61 -7.41
C PHE A 69 -0.34 15.27 -8.10
N GLU A 70 0.18 16.18 -8.93
CA GLU A 70 1.36 15.92 -9.77
C GLU A 70 2.67 15.68 -9.01
N LYS A 71 2.79 16.15 -7.77
CA LYS A 71 4.07 16.17 -7.01
C LYS A 71 3.90 15.79 -5.53
N LEU A 72 2.95 14.92 -5.22
CA LEU A 72 2.72 14.51 -3.84
C LEU A 72 3.48 13.21 -3.54
N GLU A 73 4.57 13.33 -2.78
CA GLU A 73 5.25 12.18 -2.20
C GLU A 73 4.55 11.77 -0.89
N VAL A 74 4.11 10.51 -0.83
CA VAL A 74 3.43 9.95 0.35
C VAL A 74 4.20 8.73 0.82
N LYS A 75 4.52 8.73 2.12
CA LYS A 75 5.09 7.57 2.80
C LYS A 75 4.00 6.88 3.62
N GLU A 76 3.85 5.59 3.41
CA GLU A 76 2.96 4.76 4.21
C GLU A 76 3.74 4.16 5.38
N LEU A 77 3.20 4.30 6.59
CA LEU A 77 3.86 3.90 7.83
C LEU A 77 3.04 2.83 8.54
N ILE A 78 3.68 1.76 8.99
CA ILE A 78 3.08 0.70 9.80
C ILE A 78 3.56 0.88 11.25
N PRO A 79 2.67 1.20 12.21
CA PRO A 79 3.04 1.24 13.62
C PRO A 79 3.35 -0.17 14.15
N LEU A 80 4.31 -0.27 15.07
CA LEU A 80 4.56 -1.52 15.78
C LEU A 80 3.47 -1.77 16.83
N ASN A 81 2.97 -3.00 16.90
CA ASN A 81 1.85 -3.36 17.79
C ASN A 81 2.17 -3.13 19.28
N ASP A 82 3.42 -3.34 19.67
CA ASP A 82 3.92 -3.18 21.04
C ASP A 82 4.53 -1.80 21.31
N HIS A 83 4.87 -1.06 20.26
CA HIS A 83 5.49 0.27 20.31
C HIS A 83 4.86 1.21 19.26
N PRO A 84 3.60 1.67 19.45
CA PRO A 84 2.89 2.47 18.46
C PRO A 84 3.56 3.81 18.12
N GLU A 85 4.46 4.30 18.98
CA GLU A 85 5.29 5.47 18.78
C GLU A 85 6.37 5.28 17.69
N LEU A 86 6.67 4.03 17.36
CA LEU A 86 7.58 3.65 16.29
C LEU A 86 6.79 3.07 15.11
N ALA A 87 7.01 3.64 13.94
CA ALA A 87 6.44 3.15 12.70
C ALA A 87 7.52 2.91 11.65
N ILE A 88 7.32 1.88 10.84
CA ILE A 88 8.24 1.44 9.78
C ILE A 88 7.61 1.76 8.43
N GLU A 89 8.43 2.20 7.46
CA GLU A 89 7.94 2.45 6.11
C GLU A 89 7.44 1.15 5.46
N TYR A 90 6.25 1.19 4.87
CA TYR A 90 5.62 0.04 4.24
C TYR A 90 6.53 -0.54 3.13
N ASP A 91 7.07 0.33 2.30
CA ASP A 91 7.94 -0.04 1.17
C ASP A 91 9.28 -0.62 1.63
N GLU A 92 9.77 -0.23 2.81
CA GLU A 92 10.97 -0.84 3.41
C GLU A 92 10.71 -2.33 3.71
N LEU A 93 9.58 -2.64 4.33
CA LEU A 93 9.18 -4.02 4.61
C LEU A 93 8.92 -4.82 3.34
N LEU A 94 8.39 -4.20 2.28
CA LEU A 94 8.28 -4.85 0.97
C LEU A 94 9.65 -5.23 0.40
N GLY A 95 10.66 -4.35 0.53
CA GLY A 95 12.02 -4.63 0.11
C GLY A 95 12.61 -5.86 0.82
N TYR A 96 12.35 -6.00 2.12
CA TYR A 96 12.71 -7.19 2.89
C TYR A 96 11.98 -8.45 2.39
N GLU A 97 10.67 -8.37 2.12
CA GLU A 97 9.90 -9.49 1.55
C GLU A 97 10.45 -9.91 0.18
N LEU A 98 10.76 -8.97 -0.71
CA LEU A 98 11.35 -9.23 -2.03
C LEU A 98 12.74 -9.87 -1.93
N ALA A 99 13.52 -9.49 -0.92
CA ALA A 99 14.82 -10.09 -0.62
C ALA A 99 14.73 -11.43 0.12
N ASN A 100 13.53 -11.97 0.34
CA ASN A 100 13.25 -13.17 1.15
C ASN A 100 13.84 -13.08 2.58
N LYS A 101 13.83 -11.88 3.16
CA LYS A 101 14.26 -11.63 4.55
C LYS A 101 13.03 -11.40 5.41
N ASP A 102 12.67 -12.38 6.25
CA ASP A 102 11.50 -12.24 7.14
C ASP A 102 11.82 -11.49 8.44
N GLU A 103 13.07 -11.14 8.71
CA GLU A 103 13.47 -10.52 9.98
C GLU A 103 13.86 -9.05 9.79
N TYR A 104 13.16 -8.16 10.49
CA TYR A 104 13.46 -6.73 10.56
C TYR A 104 13.91 -6.35 11.97
N PHE A 105 15.16 -5.93 12.12
CA PHE A 105 15.74 -5.57 13.43
C PHE A 105 15.58 -4.08 13.72
N VAL A 106 14.82 -3.76 14.76
CA VAL A 106 14.65 -2.38 15.24
C VAL A 106 15.72 -2.08 16.29
N GLY A 107 16.79 -1.40 15.89
CA GLY A 107 17.92 -1.09 16.76
C GLY A 107 17.55 -0.32 18.03
N LYS A 108 16.58 0.61 17.95
CA LYS A 108 16.07 1.38 19.10
C LYS A 108 15.47 0.49 20.19
N LEU A 109 14.85 -0.62 19.81
CA LEU A 109 14.21 -1.58 20.70
C LEU A 109 15.10 -2.80 20.98
N ARG A 110 16.22 -2.94 20.26
CA ARG A 110 17.08 -4.13 20.24
C ARG A 110 16.27 -5.41 20.01
N LYS A 111 15.27 -5.33 19.13
CA LYS A 111 14.26 -6.36 18.93
C LYS A 111 14.00 -6.59 17.45
N SER A 112 13.87 -7.86 17.09
CA SER A 112 13.48 -8.29 15.76
C SER A 112 11.98 -8.47 15.62
N TYR A 113 11.46 -8.13 14.45
CA TYR A 113 10.07 -8.30 14.06
C TYR A 113 9.98 -9.15 12.80
N SER A 114 8.93 -9.97 12.71
CA SER A 114 8.64 -10.73 11.49
C SER A 114 7.97 -9.81 10.46
N VAL A 115 8.63 -9.64 9.32
CA VAL A 115 8.21 -8.83 8.18
C VAL A 115 6.87 -9.35 7.66
N SER A 116 6.74 -10.66 7.46
CA SER A 116 5.49 -11.28 7.01
C SER A 116 4.35 -11.03 7.99
N LYS A 117 4.57 -11.11 9.31
CA LYS A 117 3.52 -10.81 10.30
C LYS A 117 3.08 -9.34 10.24
N LEU A 118 4.01 -8.41 10.08
CA LEU A 118 3.70 -6.98 9.95
C LEU A 118 2.89 -6.70 8.67
N LEU A 119 3.38 -7.16 7.52
CA LEU A 119 2.72 -6.95 6.23
C LEU A 119 1.36 -7.65 6.17
N ASN A 120 1.27 -8.91 6.63
CA ASN A 120 0.02 -9.67 6.68
C ASN A 120 -0.98 -9.05 7.66
N GLY A 121 -0.53 -8.25 8.63
CA GLY A 121 -1.38 -7.45 9.50
C GLY A 121 -2.20 -6.41 8.72
N ILE A 122 -1.63 -5.88 7.64
CA ILE A 122 -2.20 -4.80 6.82
C ILE A 122 -2.98 -5.34 5.62
N GLU A 123 -2.33 -6.12 4.76
CA GLU A 123 -2.92 -6.68 3.53
C GLU A 123 -2.49 -8.14 3.35
N LYS A 124 -3.33 -8.97 2.71
CA LYS A 124 -2.97 -10.36 2.44
C LYS A 124 -1.86 -10.44 1.40
N LYS A 125 -1.05 -11.50 1.46
CA LYS A 125 0.11 -11.67 0.56
C LYS A 125 -0.31 -11.65 -0.91
N GLU A 126 -1.42 -12.29 -1.25
CA GLU A 126 -1.95 -12.37 -2.61
C GLU A 126 -2.35 -10.98 -3.14
N ASP A 127 -2.97 -10.17 -2.29
CA ASP A 127 -3.35 -8.78 -2.61
C ASP A 127 -2.11 -7.90 -2.84
N ARG A 128 -1.05 -8.09 -2.03
CA ARG A 128 0.24 -7.38 -2.21
C ARG A 128 0.88 -7.71 -3.54
N GLN A 129 0.98 -8.99 -3.85
CA GLN A 129 1.61 -9.49 -5.08
C GLN A 129 0.88 -8.98 -6.31
N ARG A 130 -0.46 -9.00 -6.28
CA ARG A 130 -1.27 -8.43 -7.37
C ARG A 130 -0.96 -6.95 -7.58
N ARG A 131 -0.85 -6.17 -6.51
CA ARG A 131 -0.53 -4.74 -6.59
C ARG A 131 0.88 -4.52 -7.15
N MET A 132 1.88 -5.26 -6.69
CA MET A 132 3.25 -5.19 -7.21
C MET A 132 3.30 -5.51 -8.71
N ASN A 133 2.60 -6.55 -9.15
CA ASN A 133 2.57 -6.94 -10.56
C ASN A 133 1.87 -5.89 -11.46
N GLN A 134 0.88 -5.16 -10.93
CA GLN A 134 0.22 -4.06 -11.65
C GLN A 134 1.12 -2.83 -11.83
N SER A 135 2.04 -2.57 -10.92
CA SER A 135 3.03 -1.49 -11.03
C SER A 135 4.16 -1.75 -12.04
N VAL A 136 4.25 -2.95 -12.63
CA VAL A 136 5.30 -3.31 -13.62
C VAL A 136 4.95 -2.86 -15.06
N HIS A 137 3.77 -2.28 -15.32
CA HIS A 137 3.50 -1.61 -16.60
C HIS A 137 4.14 -0.21 -16.64
N VAL A 138 5.46 -0.16 -16.75
CA VAL A 138 6.24 1.06 -16.96
C VAL A 138 6.26 1.36 -18.46
N HIS A 139 5.94 2.60 -18.83
CA HIS A 139 6.11 3.13 -20.19
C HIS A 139 7.48 2.76 -20.77
N PHE A 140 7.51 2.06 -21.89
CA PHE A 140 8.72 1.90 -22.69
C PHE A 140 9.05 3.25 -23.33
N ASP A 141 10.05 3.95 -22.80
CA ASP A 141 10.78 4.97 -23.54
C ASP A 141 11.68 4.25 -24.55
N ASN A 142 11.48 4.53 -25.84
CA ASN A 142 12.15 3.87 -26.95
C ASN A 142 13.63 4.29 -27.11
N SER A 143 14.21 4.99 -26.12
CA SER A 143 15.57 5.54 -26.18
C SER A 143 16.62 4.75 -25.38
N VAL A 144 16.26 3.75 -24.58
CA VAL A 144 17.24 2.98 -23.77
C VAL A 144 17.42 1.56 -24.34
N ARG A 145 18.41 1.39 -25.22
CA ARG A 145 18.93 0.08 -25.63
C ARG A 145 19.81 -0.54 -24.54
N LYS A 146 19.21 -0.92 -23.41
CA LYS A 146 19.67 -2.00 -22.51
C LYS A 146 18.75 -2.08 -21.31
N VAL A 147 18.04 -3.20 -21.19
CA VAL A 147 17.38 -3.61 -19.97
C VAL A 147 18.14 -4.83 -19.46
N SER A 148 18.79 -4.71 -18.30
CA SER A 148 19.27 -5.86 -17.56
C SER A 148 18.15 -6.33 -16.63
N VAL A 149 17.38 -7.32 -17.07
CA VAL A 149 16.41 -8.01 -16.23
C VAL A 149 17.14 -9.15 -15.51
N GLY A 150 17.47 -8.95 -14.24
CA GLY A 150 17.89 -10.02 -13.35
C GLY A 150 16.67 -10.64 -12.68
N GLY A 151 16.09 -11.67 -13.30
CA GLY A 151 14.95 -12.42 -12.78
C GLY A 151 14.97 -13.86 -13.30
N ASN A 152 14.54 -14.80 -12.46
CA ASN A 152 14.66 -16.24 -12.67
C ASN A 152 13.91 -16.68 -13.94
N VAL A 153 14.65 -17.31 -14.88
CA VAL A 153 14.18 -17.69 -16.22
C VAL A 153 13.65 -19.12 -16.17
N GLU A 154 12.43 -19.32 -15.68
CA GLU A 154 11.78 -20.65 -15.82
C GLU A 154 10.46 -20.61 -16.59
N ASP A 155 9.79 -19.46 -16.76
CA ASP A 155 8.47 -19.40 -17.43
C ASP A 155 8.33 -18.36 -18.56
N ALA A 156 9.44 -17.96 -19.20
CA ALA A 156 9.36 -17.01 -20.31
C ALA A 156 9.07 -17.72 -21.65
N ASN A 157 7.82 -17.69 -22.10
CA ASN A 157 7.47 -17.92 -23.50
C ASN A 157 8.11 -16.83 -24.38
N LEU A 158 9.14 -17.20 -25.13
CA LEU A 158 9.74 -16.36 -26.16
C LEU A 158 8.82 -16.33 -27.38
N ILE A 159 8.07 -15.23 -27.55
CA ILE A 159 7.49 -14.88 -28.85
C ILE A 159 8.54 -14.06 -29.58
N ALA A 160 9.36 -14.73 -30.39
CA ALA A 160 10.19 -14.07 -31.40
C ALA A 160 9.27 -13.68 -32.55
N GLY A 161 9.01 -12.37 -32.70
CA GLY A 161 8.35 -11.83 -33.88
C GLY A 161 9.33 -11.82 -35.05
N ASP A 162 8.97 -12.48 -36.15
CA ASP A 162 9.75 -12.56 -37.38
C ASP A 162 10.14 -11.17 -37.92
N GLU A 163 11.37 -11.10 -38.43
CA GLU A 163 11.98 -9.93 -39.03
C GLU A 163 11.18 -9.46 -40.24
N ASN A 164 10.67 -8.23 -40.19
CA ASN A 164 10.06 -7.60 -41.36
C ASN A 164 11.17 -7.12 -42.32
N THR A 165 11.17 -7.75 -43.49
CA THR A 165 11.97 -7.49 -44.69
C THR A 165 12.01 -6.00 -45.06
N MET A 166 13.20 -5.44 -45.22
CA MET A 166 13.38 -4.17 -45.94
C MET A 166 13.36 -4.41 -47.45
N ARG A 167 12.37 -3.83 -48.14
CA ARG A 167 12.53 -3.01 -49.36
C ARG A 167 11.22 -2.35 -49.76
#